data_AF-A0A0L9VL86-F1
#
_entry.id   AF-A0A0L9VL86-F1
#
_cell.length_a   1.000
_cell.length_b   1.000
_cell.length_c   1.000
_cell.angle_alpha   90.00
_cell.angle_beta   90.00
_cell.angle_gamma   90.00
#
_symmetry.space_group_name_H-M   'P 1'
#
loop_
_entity.id
_entity.type
_entity.pdbx_description
1 polymer ?
#
loop_
_entity_poly.entity_id
_entity_poly.type
_entity_poly.pdbx_seq_one_letter_code
_entity_poly.pdbx_strand_id
1 'polypeptide(L)'
;MARSSTSCENFFQTPLLVVGFVVLVISLAGFIGACFHVAWALWLYLVIMLFLIASLFALTIFGFVVTDQGGGVEVPGRAYKEYHLQRYSPWFTNRIKDTRYWTTIRSCIISSNTCSKLSVWTPLDYMQRDMSPIQSGCCKPPTACSYNEESVTITQDPDCYRWNNAATLLCYDCESCMAGVLENMRRDWHNISVLNVVVLVFLIGIYSIACCAFRNARRAQTDYPHGHNRMTKVKPRWDYYW
;
A
#
# COMPACT_ATOMS: atom_id res chain seq x y z
N MET A 1 -30.82 -6.71 -0.93
CA MET A 1 -29.42 -7.15 -1.13
C MET A 1 -28.51 -6.01 -1.62
N ALA A 2 -28.59 -4.81 -1.03
CA ALA A 2 -27.87 -3.61 -1.53
C ALA A 2 -26.94 -2.96 -0.49
N ARG A 3 -26.79 -3.55 0.71
CA ARG A 3 -26.04 -2.95 1.82
C ARG A 3 -24.57 -3.39 1.87
N SER A 4 -24.22 -4.52 1.25
CA SER A 4 -22.87 -5.10 1.26
C SER A 4 -21.94 -4.50 0.20
N SER A 5 -22.47 -4.16 -0.98
CA SER A 5 -21.71 -3.55 -2.08
C SER A 5 -21.14 -2.18 -1.69
N THR A 6 -21.96 -1.31 -1.09
CA THR A 6 -21.52 0.01 -0.59
C THR A 6 -20.42 -0.07 0.45
N SER A 7 -20.43 -1.09 1.32
CA SER A 7 -19.39 -1.24 2.35
C SER A 7 -18.05 -1.67 1.75
N CYS A 8 -18.09 -2.48 0.70
CA CYS A 8 -16.89 -2.92 -0.01
C CYS A 8 -16.30 -1.79 -0.87
N GLU A 9 -17.15 -1.05 -1.58
CA GLU A 9 -16.74 0.13 -2.35
C GLU A 9 -16.10 1.19 -1.45
N ASN A 10 -16.74 1.51 -0.32
CA ASN A 10 -16.18 2.48 0.64
C ASN A 10 -14.83 2.02 1.22
N PHE A 11 -14.61 0.71 1.39
CA PHE A 11 -13.35 0.15 1.89
C PHE A 11 -12.18 0.42 0.93
N PHE A 12 -12.41 0.40 -0.38
CA PHE A 12 -11.40 0.73 -1.39
C PHE A 12 -11.37 2.21 -1.79
N GLN A 13 -12.50 2.91 -1.70
CA GLN A 13 -12.60 4.32 -2.06
C GLN A 13 -11.90 5.24 -1.06
N THR A 14 -11.95 4.90 0.24
CA THR A 14 -11.28 5.66 1.29
C THR A 14 -9.75 5.74 1.08
N PRO A 15 -9.01 4.62 0.87
CA PRO A 15 -7.58 4.70 0.60
C PRO A 15 -7.28 5.40 -0.73
N LEU A 16 -8.11 5.24 -1.76
CA LEU A 16 -7.92 5.94 -3.04
C LEU A 16 -8.03 7.46 -2.89
N LEU A 17 -9.00 7.94 -2.10
CA LEU A 17 -9.20 9.36 -1.81
C LEU A 17 -8.01 9.93 -1.02
N VAL A 18 -7.50 9.19 -0.03
CA VAL A 18 -6.31 9.59 0.73
C VAL A 18 -5.10 9.74 -0.20
N VAL A 19 -4.87 8.79 -1.10
CA VAL A 19 -3.78 8.88 -2.09
C VAL A 19 -3.96 10.09 -3.00
N GLY A 20 -5.18 10.31 -3.52
CA GLY A 20 -5.49 11.47 -4.36
C GLY A 20 -5.25 12.81 -3.64
N PHE A 21 -5.63 12.91 -2.37
CA PHE A 21 -5.40 14.10 -1.56
C PHE A 21 -3.91 14.37 -1.36
N VAL A 22 -3.10 13.33 -1.08
CA VAL A 22 -1.64 13.48 -0.97
C VAL A 22 -1.03 13.98 -2.27
N VAL A 23 -1.43 13.42 -3.41
CA VAL A 23 -0.96 13.87 -4.74
C VAL A 23 -1.33 15.34 -4.98
N LEU A 24 -2.55 15.75 -4.64
CA LEU A 24 -3.01 17.13 -4.76
C LEU A 24 -2.15 18.09 -3.93
N VAL A 25 -1.85 17.73 -2.67
CA VAL A 25 -0.99 18.55 -1.79
C VAL A 25 0.42 18.69 -2.38
N ILE A 26 1.01 17.60 -2.89
CA ILE A 26 2.33 17.64 -3.53
C ILE A 26 2.31 18.58 -4.76
N SER A 27 1.28 18.49 -5.59
CA SER A 27 1.13 19.36 -6.77
C SER A 27 0.97 20.84 -6.41
N LEU A 28 0.13 21.18 -5.43
CA LEU A 28 -0.07 22.56 -4.98
C LEU A 28 1.21 23.14 -4.37
N ALA A 29 1.93 22.37 -3.57
CA ALA A 29 3.19 22.80 -2.97
C ALA A 29 4.24 23.11 -4.05
N GLY A 30 4.33 22.29 -5.09
CA GLY A 30 5.19 22.54 -6.26
C GLY A 30 4.82 23.83 -7.01
N PHE A 31 3.52 24.07 -7.19
CA PHE A 31 3.02 25.28 -7.87
C PHE A 31 3.33 26.57 -7.07
N ILE A 32 3.07 26.57 -5.75
CA ILE A 32 3.34 27.72 -4.87
C ILE A 32 4.86 28.01 -4.82
N GLY A 33 5.70 26.98 -4.80
CA GLY A 33 7.15 27.13 -4.85
C GLY A 33 7.66 27.85 -6.11
N ALA A 34 7.00 27.65 -7.26
CA ALA A 34 7.36 28.29 -8.53
C ALA A 34 6.91 29.76 -8.60
N CYS A 35 5.73 30.09 -8.06
CA CYS A 35 5.13 31.42 -8.24
C CYS A 35 5.70 32.50 -7.33
N PHE A 36 6.13 32.18 -6.11
CA PHE A 36 6.30 33.23 -5.09
C PHE A 36 7.73 33.74 -4.88
N HIS A 37 8.79 33.04 -5.32
CA HIS A 37 10.20 33.49 -5.16
C HIS A 37 10.58 33.98 -3.73
N VAL A 38 9.79 33.61 -2.70
CA VAL A 38 9.98 34.01 -1.30
C VAL A 38 10.83 32.94 -0.62
N ALA A 39 12.03 33.32 -0.16
CA ALA A 39 12.97 32.41 0.49
C ALA A 39 12.37 31.68 1.72
N TRP A 40 11.48 32.33 2.46
CA TRP A 40 10.80 31.72 3.61
C TRP A 40 9.77 30.64 3.22
N ALA A 41 9.01 30.87 2.15
CA ALA A 41 8.07 29.89 1.62
C ALA A 41 8.80 28.65 1.08
N LEU A 42 9.95 28.86 0.42
CA LEU A 42 10.77 27.77 -0.10
C LEU A 42 11.45 26.96 1.04
N TRP A 43 11.78 27.61 2.16
CA TRP A 43 12.27 26.92 3.35
C TRP A 43 11.20 26.02 3.99
N LEU A 44 9.96 26.54 4.17
CA LEU A 44 8.84 25.73 4.65
C LEU A 44 8.54 24.54 3.73
N TYR A 45 8.60 24.76 2.40
CA TYR A 45 8.44 23.70 1.41
C TYR A 45 9.47 22.58 1.60
N LEU A 46 10.75 22.91 1.77
CA LEU A 46 11.81 21.92 2.02
C LEU A 46 11.56 21.12 3.31
N VAL A 47 11.10 21.77 4.37
CA VAL A 47 10.78 21.10 5.64
C VAL A 47 9.62 20.12 5.47
N ILE A 48 8.53 20.54 4.81
CA ILE A 48 7.37 19.66 4.55
C ILE A 48 7.78 18.46 3.67
N MET A 49 8.55 18.72 2.62
CA MET A 49 9.04 17.66 1.72
C MET A 49 9.95 16.66 2.45
N LEU A 50 10.79 17.13 3.38
CA LEU A 50 11.62 16.25 4.19
C LEU A 50 10.78 15.31 5.06
N PHE A 51 9.76 15.83 5.75
CA PHE A 51 8.84 15.00 6.54
C PHE A 51 8.07 14.01 5.68
N LEU A 52 7.64 14.42 4.48
CA LEU A 52 6.96 13.55 3.54
C LEU A 52 7.88 12.39 3.09
N ILE A 53 9.11 12.68 2.66
CA ILE A 53 10.09 11.66 2.28
C ILE A 53 10.40 10.72 3.45
N ALA A 54 10.64 11.26 4.65
CA ALA A 54 10.91 10.45 5.85
C ALA A 54 9.73 9.53 6.19
N SER A 55 8.49 10.03 6.08
CA SER A 55 7.28 9.23 6.33
C SER A 55 7.11 8.11 5.30
N LEU A 56 7.30 8.40 4.00
CA LEU A 56 7.22 7.38 2.94
C LEU A 56 8.32 6.34 3.09
N PHE A 57 9.53 6.76 3.46
CA PHE A 57 10.65 5.85 3.73
C PHE A 57 10.34 4.93 4.92
N ALA A 58 9.84 5.47 6.03
CA ALA A 58 9.42 4.65 7.17
C ALA A 58 8.31 3.65 6.79
N LEU A 59 7.33 4.10 6.01
CA LEU A 59 6.27 3.23 5.48
C LEU A 59 6.82 2.16 4.54
N THR A 60 7.82 2.44 3.70
CA THR A 60 8.46 1.40 2.88
C THR A 60 9.13 0.33 3.74
N ILE A 61 9.90 0.71 4.76
CA ILE A 61 10.60 -0.24 5.63
C ILE A 61 9.59 -1.10 6.38
N PHE A 62 8.59 -0.48 7.01
CA PHE A 62 7.50 -1.19 7.66
C PHE A 62 6.79 -2.12 6.68
N GLY A 63 6.56 -1.62 5.46
CA GLY A 63 6.00 -2.34 4.33
C GLY A 63 6.68 -3.69 4.08
N PHE A 64 8.00 -3.62 3.89
CA PHE A 64 8.84 -4.80 3.64
C PHE A 64 8.91 -5.73 4.84
N VAL A 65 9.12 -5.21 6.05
CA VAL A 65 9.22 -6.03 7.28
C VAL A 65 7.96 -6.87 7.49
N VAL A 66 6.80 -6.28 7.23
CA VAL A 66 5.51 -6.93 7.45
C VAL A 66 5.16 -7.93 6.32
N THR A 67 5.70 -7.74 5.12
CA THR A 67 5.48 -8.60 3.94
C THR A 67 6.59 -9.60 3.64
N ASP A 68 7.70 -9.55 4.38
CA ASP A 68 8.83 -10.48 4.21
C ASP A 68 8.41 -11.93 4.50
N GLN A 69 7.56 -12.12 5.51
CA GLN A 69 7.06 -13.43 5.94
C GLN A 69 5.78 -13.83 5.17
N GLY A 70 5.73 -15.08 4.73
CA GLY A 70 4.54 -15.69 4.12
C GLY A 70 4.89 -16.63 2.97
N GLY A 71 3.88 -17.03 2.20
CA GLY A 71 4.03 -17.81 0.98
C GLY A 71 3.24 -19.12 1.01
N GLY A 72 2.90 -19.61 -0.18
CA GLY A 72 2.16 -20.84 -0.36
C GLY A 72 3.03 -22.09 -0.26
N VAL A 73 2.53 -23.10 0.44
CA VAL A 73 3.10 -24.45 0.50
C VAL A 73 2.63 -25.23 -0.72
N GLU A 74 3.55 -25.87 -1.41
CA GLU A 74 3.23 -26.73 -2.56
C GLU A 74 2.69 -28.06 -2.08
N VAL A 75 1.57 -28.48 -2.64
CA VAL A 75 0.95 -29.77 -2.32
C VAL A 75 1.40 -30.79 -3.37
N PRO A 76 2.00 -31.92 -2.99
CA PRO A 76 2.46 -32.94 -3.94
C PRO A 76 1.34 -33.39 -4.89
N GLY A 77 1.61 -33.32 -6.19
CA GLY A 77 0.67 -33.75 -7.24
C GLY A 77 -0.48 -32.79 -7.52
N ARG A 78 -0.41 -31.53 -7.06
CA ARG A 78 -1.43 -30.50 -7.29
C ARG A 78 -0.79 -29.23 -7.86
N ALA A 79 -1.50 -28.54 -8.75
CA ALA A 79 -1.04 -27.26 -9.31
C ALA A 79 -1.15 -26.09 -8.30
N TYR A 80 -2.07 -26.17 -7.35
CA TYR A 80 -2.33 -25.10 -6.39
C TYR A 80 -1.43 -25.15 -5.14
N LYS A 81 -1.32 -23.99 -4.48
CA LYS A 81 -0.62 -23.82 -3.20
C LYS A 81 -1.59 -23.60 -2.04
N GLU A 82 -1.22 -24.08 -0.85
CA GLU A 82 -1.96 -23.89 0.39
C GLU A 82 -1.29 -22.86 1.29
N TYR A 83 -2.09 -22.10 2.05
CA TYR A 83 -1.63 -20.94 2.80
C TYR A 83 -1.99 -21.13 4.27
N HIS A 84 -1.03 -20.87 5.15
CA HIS A 84 -1.16 -21.08 6.59
C HIS A 84 -0.89 -19.75 7.31
N LEU A 85 -1.75 -19.35 8.25
CA LEU A 85 -1.66 -18.07 8.96
C LEU A 85 -0.34 -17.90 9.73
N GLN A 86 0.23 -19.00 10.23
CA GLN A 86 1.47 -19.04 11.02
C GLN A 86 2.70 -18.63 10.21
N ARG A 87 2.63 -18.64 8.87
CA ARG A 87 3.72 -18.21 7.99
C ARG A 87 3.80 -16.69 7.81
N TYR A 88 2.76 -15.96 8.18
CA TYR A 88 2.69 -14.50 8.01
C TYR A 88 3.09 -13.76 9.29
N SER A 89 3.47 -12.49 9.12
CA SER A 89 3.90 -11.66 10.23
C SER A 89 2.81 -11.52 11.31
N PRO A 90 3.19 -11.49 12.60
CA PRO A 90 2.22 -11.35 13.70
C PRO A 90 1.34 -10.10 13.57
N TRP A 91 1.86 -9.03 12.97
CA TRP A 91 1.11 -7.80 12.73
C TRP A 91 -0.10 -8.02 11.81
N PHE A 92 0.11 -8.68 10.66
CA PHE A 92 -0.97 -9.01 9.74
C PHE A 92 -1.97 -10.00 10.34
N THR A 93 -1.45 -11.03 10.99
CA THR A 93 -2.26 -12.08 11.63
C THR A 93 -3.16 -11.50 12.73
N ASN A 94 -2.65 -10.61 13.58
CA ASN A 94 -3.48 -9.96 14.60
C ASN A 94 -4.53 -9.03 13.99
N ARG A 95 -4.20 -8.35 12.90
CA ARG A 95 -5.14 -7.45 12.22
C ARG A 95 -6.29 -8.20 11.56
N ILE A 96 -6.02 -9.35 10.94
CA ILE A 96 -7.04 -10.13 10.24
C ILE A 96 -7.92 -10.96 11.19
N LYS A 97 -7.38 -11.33 12.36
CA LYS A 97 -8.14 -12.03 13.42
C LYS A 97 -9.18 -11.13 14.11
N ASP A 98 -9.10 -9.81 13.96
CA ASP A 98 -10.12 -8.89 14.47
C ASP A 98 -11.45 -9.08 13.71
N THR A 99 -12.46 -9.54 14.44
CA THR A 99 -13.79 -9.87 13.91
C THR A 99 -14.45 -8.70 13.19
N ARG A 100 -14.21 -7.45 13.61
CA ARG A 100 -14.82 -6.28 12.98
C ARG A 100 -14.27 -6.04 11.58
N TYR A 101 -12.97 -6.20 11.40
CA TYR A 101 -12.34 -6.07 10.09
C TYR A 101 -12.68 -7.28 9.21
N TRP A 102 -12.60 -8.49 9.77
CA TRP A 102 -12.87 -9.71 9.04
C TRP A 102 -14.30 -9.79 8.49
N THR A 103 -15.31 -9.40 9.28
CA THR A 103 -16.71 -9.41 8.82
C THR A 103 -16.93 -8.56 7.57
N THR A 104 -16.24 -7.42 7.47
CA THR A 104 -16.29 -6.56 6.28
C THR A 104 -15.63 -7.25 5.08
N ILE A 105 -14.41 -7.78 5.26
CA ILE A 105 -13.65 -8.48 4.21
C ILE A 105 -14.41 -9.72 3.72
N ARG A 106 -14.95 -10.53 4.64
CA ARG A 106 -15.77 -11.71 4.34
C ARG A 106 -16.97 -11.33 3.48
N SER A 107 -17.68 -10.26 3.84
CA SER A 107 -18.85 -9.81 3.07
C SER A 107 -18.48 -9.41 1.64
N CYS A 108 -17.30 -8.80 1.44
CA CYS A 108 -16.75 -8.51 0.12
C CYS A 108 -16.49 -9.79 -0.69
N ILE A 109 -15.84 -10.80 -0.10
CA ILE A 109 -15.48 -12.05 -0.80
C ILE A 109 -16.72 -12.85 -1.21
N ILE A 110 -17.73 -12.89 -0.34
CA ILE A 110 -19.01 -13.52 -0.67
C ILE A 110 -19.70 -12.77 -1.82
N SER A 111 -19.68 -11.43 -1.79
CA SER A 111 -20.29 -10.59 -2.81
C SER A 111 -19.55 -10.61 -4.15
N SER A 112 -18.23 -10.84 -4.16
CA SER A 112 -17.41 -10.83 -5.38
C SER A 112 -17.59 -12.08 -6.24
N ASN A 113 -18.38 -13.07 -5.79
CA ASN A 113 -18.61 -14.34 -6.48
C ASN A 113 -17.31 -15.08 -6.87
N THR A 114 -16.23 -14.87 -6.13
CA THR A 114 -14.91 -15.47 -6.44
C THR A 114 -14.95 -17.00 -6.40
N CYS A 115 -15.78 -17.57 -5.52
CA CYS A 115 -15.98 -19.02 -5.37
C CYS A 115 -17.04 -19.61 -6.32
N SER A 116 -17.90 -18.80 -6.96
CA SER A 116 -18.98 -19.35 -7.81
C SER A 116 -18.42 -20.08 -9.03
N LYS A 117 -17.29 -19.61 -9.57
CA LYS A 117 -16.58 -20.25 -10.69
C LYS A 117 -16.06 -21.64 -10.38
N LEU A 118 -15.82 -21.97 -9.10
CA LEU A 118 -15.30 -23.26 -8.66
C LEU A 118 -16.42 -24.27 -8.35
N SER A 119 -17.66 -23.80 -8.20
CA SER A 119 -18.80 -24.69 -7.91
C SER A 119 -19.10 -25.72 -9.02
N VAL A 120 -18.64 -25.46 -10.24
CA VAL A 120 -18.84 -26.31 -11.42
C VAL A 120 -17.61 -27.21 -11.71
N TRP A 121 -16.55 -27.11 -10.90
CA TRP A 121 -15.29 -27.82 -11.17
C TRP A 121 -15.37 -29.29 -10.78
N THR A 122 -14.82 -30.15 -11.65
CA THR A 122 -14.66 -31.58 -11.37
C THR A 122 -13.45 -31.82 -10.45
N PRO A 123 -13.35 -32.99 -9.78
CA PRO A 123 -12.18 -33.33 -8.97
C PRO A 123 -10.84 -33.25 -9.72
N LEU A 124 -10.86 -33.47 -11.05
CA LEU A 124 -9.69 -33.35 -11.90
C LEU A 124 -9.31 -31.89 -12.18
N ASP A 125 -10.30 -31.01 -12.36
CA ASP A 125 -10.07 -29.56 -12.49
C ASP A 125 -9.38 -29.00 -11.24
N TYR A 126 -9.76 -29.47 -10.05
CA TYR A 126 -9.09 -29.10 -8.79
C TYR A 126 -7.63 -29.57 -8.73
N MET A 127 -7.21 -30.57 -9.50
CA MET A 127 -5.81 -31.03 -9.54
C MET A 127 -4.96 -30.23 -10.54
N GLN A 128 -5.54 -29.94 -11.71
CA GLN A 128 -4.80 -29.42 -12.86
C GLN A 128 -4.84 -27.90 -12.99
N ARG A 129 -5.84 -27.22 -12.44
CA ARG A 129 -5.97 -25.77 -12.57
C ARG A 129 -5.31 -25.03 -11.43
N ASP A 130 -4.58 -23.98 -11.79
CA ASP A 130 -4.10 -22.99 -10.84
C ASP A 130 -5.26 -22.20 -10.25
N MET A 131 -5.17 -21.94 -8.95
CA MET A 131 -6.15 -21.19 -8.18
C MET A 131 -5.50 -19.96 -7.58
N SER A 132 -6.26 -18.86 -7.50
CA SER A 132 -5.83 -17.70 -6.73
C SER A 132 -5.73 -18.05 -5.23
N PRO A 133 -4.93 -17.31 -4.44
CA PRO A 133 -4.78 -17.60 -3.02
C PRO A 133 -6.11 -17.62 -2.23
N ILE A 134 -7.04 -16.73 -2.60
CA ILE A 134 -8.38 -16.69 -2.01
C ILE A 134 -9.21 -17.91 -2.43
N GLN A 135 -9.07 -18.38 -3.67
CA GLN A 135 -9.78 -19.57 -4.14
C GLN A 135 -9.31 -20.83 -3.45
N SER A 136 -8.00 -21.04 -3.31
CA SER A 136 -7.46 -22.24 -2.66
C SER A 136 -7.70 -22.24 -1.14
N GLY A 137 -7.74 -21.08 -0.50
CA GLY A 137 -7.98 -20.96 0.95
C GLY A 137 -9.45 -20.94 1.37
N CYS A 138 -10.36 -20.36 0.57
CA CYS A 138 -11.75 -20.16 0.98
C CYS A 138 -12.76 -21.06 0.26
N CYS A 139 -12.47 -21.44 -0.99
CA CYS A 139 -13.47 -22.05 -1.88
C CYS A 139 -13.34 -23.58 -2.02
N LYS A 140 -12.31 -24.17 -1.43
CA LYS A 140 -12.00 -25.61 -1.51
C LYS A 140 -11.94 -26.20 -0.10
N PRO A 141 -12.35 -27.47 0.11
CA PRO A 141 -12.11 -28.15 1.38
C PRO A 141 -10.60 -28.26 1.69
N PRO A 142 -10.19 -28.09 2.95
CA PRO A 142 -8.79 -28.28 3.33
C PRO A 142 -8.34 -29.72 3.03
N THR A 143 -7.15 -29.90 2.44
CA THR A 143 -6.65 -31.24 2.08
C THR A 143 -6.22 -32.07 3.29
N ALA A 144 -5.87 -31.42 4.40
CA ALA A 144 -5.50 -32.06 5.65
C ALA A 144 -6.67 -32.82 6.33
N CYS A 145 -7.91 -32.55 5.91
CA CYS A 145 -9.09 -33.14 6.52
C CYS A 145 -9.40 -34.53 5.96
N SER A 146 -9.47 -35.53 6.84
CA SER A 146 -9.95 -36.88 6.53
C SER A 146 -11.45 -37.01 6.79
N TYR A 147 -12.26 -36.80 5.75
CA TYR A 147 -13.72 -36.89 5.85
C TYR A 147 -14.28 -38.32 5.84
N ASN A 148 -13.43 -39.33 5.62
CA ASN A 148 -13.87 -40.70 5.27
C ASN A 148 -13.59 -41.76 6.34
N GLU A 149 -13.02 -41.43 7.50
CA GLU A 149 -12.75 -42.44 8.53
C GLU A 149 -13.12 -41.93 9.92
N GLU A 150 -13.71 -42.83 10.72
CA GLU A 150 -14.04 -42.76 12.15
C GLU A 150 -12.79 -42.55 13.06
N SER A 151 -11.90 -41.66 12.64
CA SER A 151 -10.64 -41.36 13.30
C SER A 151 -10.86 -40.30 14.38
N VAL A 152 -11.37 -40.76 15.52
CA VAL A 152 -11.58 -39.99 16.76
C VAL A 152 -10.25 -39.61 17.46
N THR A 153 -9.08 -39.90 16.87
CA THR A 153 -7.78 -39.86 17.58
C THR A 153 -6.62 -39.15 16.89
N ILE A 154 -6.87 -38.29 15.89
CA ILE A 154 -5.87 -37.33 15.41
C ILE A 154 -6.42 -35.93 15.65
N THR A 155 -5.62 -35.04 16.25
CA THR A 155 -5.93 -33.61 16.32
C THR A 155 -6.05 -33.08 14.90
N GLN A 156 -7.27 -33.10 14.35
CA GLN A 156 -7.57 -32.56 13.03
C GLN A 156 -7.42 -31.05 13.05
N ASP A 157 -7.13 -30.49 11.89
CA ASP A 157 -7.06 -29.05 11.71
C ASP A 157 -8.41 -28.42 12.12
N PRO A 158 -8.41 -27.35 12.95
CA PRO A 158 -9.65 -26.67 13.34
C PRO A 158 -10.48 -26.19 12.15
N ASP A 159 -9.88 -25.97 10.98
CA ASP A 159 -10.57 -25.59 9.74
C ASP A 159 -11.50 -26.69 9.21
N CYS A 160 -11.23 -27.97 9.52
CA CYS A 160 -12.08 -29.09 9.11
C CYS A 160 -13.49 -29.01 9.70
N TYR A 161 -13.61 -28.49 10.93
CA TYR A 161 -14.91 -28.34 11.61
C TYR A 161 -15.67 -27.10 11.15
N ARG A 162 -15.00 -26.14 10.50
CA ARG A 162 -15.59 -24.89 10.02
C ARG A 162 -16.00 -24.95 8.55
N TRP A 163 -15.56 -25.97 7.82
CA TRP A 163 -15.93 -26.17 6.43
C TRP A 163 -17.42 -26.50 6.26
N ASN A 164 -18.05 -25.95 5.20
CA ASN A 164 -19.42 -26.27 4.81
C ASN A 164 -19.55 -26.29 3.27
N ASN A 165 -20.41 -27.17 2.75
CA ASN A 165 -20.66 -27.29 1.29
C ASN A 165 -21.65 -26.24 0.76
N ALA A 166 -22.33 -25.49 1.62
CA ALA A 166 -23.24 -24.44 1.20
C ALA A 166 -22.46 -23.26 0.58
N ALA A 167 -22.89 -22.80 -0.61
CA ALA A 167 -22.24 -21.73 -1.36
C ALA A 167 -22.15 -20.38 -0.61
N THR A 168 -22.97 -20.19 0.42
CA THR A 168 -22.99 -18.99 1.27
C THR A 168 -22.13 -19.12 2.53
N LEU A 169 -21.66 -20.34 2.83
CA LEU A 169 -21.11 -20.69 4.14
C LEU A 169 -19.85 -21.55 4.06
N LEU A 170 -19.11 -21.53 2.93
CA LEU A 170 -17.82 -22.22 2.74
C LEU A 170 -16.80 -21.87 3.86
N CYS A 171 -15.52 -22.17 3.68
CA CYS A 171 -14.45 -21.87 4.64
C CYS A 171 -14.16 -20.36 4.88
N TYR A 172 -15.15 -19.48 4.76
CA TYR A 172 -15.02 -18.04 5.00
C TYR A 172 -14.67 -17.65 6.44
N ASP A 173 -14.72 -18.55 7.42
CA ASP A 173 -14.25 -18.33 8.80
C ASP A 173 -13.04 -19.20 9.17
N CYS A 174 -12.44 -19.84 8.17
CA CYS A 174 -11.26 -20.68 8.35
C CYS A 174 -9.98 -19.86 8.37
N GLU A 175 -8.99 -20.37 9.09
CA GLU A 175 -7.65 -19.80 9.13
C GLU A 175 -6.97 -19.86 7.74
N SER A 176 -7.22 -20.92 6.98
CA SER A 176 -6.78 -21.07 5.57
C SER A 176 -7.31 -19.97 4.65
N CYS A 177 -8.55 -19.52 4.85
CA CYS A 177 -9.14 -18.44 4.05
C CYS A 177 -8.53 -17.09 4.39
N MET A 178 -8.36 -16.80 5.68
CA MET A 178 -7.63 -15.61 6.13
C MET A 178 -6.20 -15.59 5.60
N ALA A 179 -5.51 -16.73 5.62
CA ALA A 179 -4.17 -16.88 5.06
C ALA A 179 -4.13 -16.63 3.54
N GLY A 180 -5.15 -17.11 2.80
CA GLY A 180 -5.31 -16.83 1.37
C GLY A 180 -5.53 -15.35 1.08
N VAL A 181 -6.28 -14.64 1.92
CA VAL A 181 -6.45 -13.18 1.83
C VAL A 181 -5.12 -12.47 2.11
N LEU A 182 -4.37 -12.89 3.12
CA LEU A 182 -3.06 -12.31 3.45
C LEU A 182 -2.05 -12.49 2.31
N GLU A 183 -2.01 -13.65 1.66
CA GLU A 183 -1.16 -13.85 0.48
C GLU A 183 -1.54 -12.87 -0.64
N ASN A 184 -2.85 -12.74 -0.91
CA ASN A 184 -3.31 -11.84 -1.96
C ASN A 184 -2.91 -10.39 -1.65
N MET A 185 -3.15 -9.95 -0.41
CA MET A 185 -2.73 -8.62 0.07
C MET A 185 -1.22 -8.43 0.00
N ARG A 186 -0.42 -9.45 0.34
CA ARG A 186 1.05 -9.41 0.23
C ARG A 186 1.50 -9.19 -1.21
N ARG A 187 0.91 -9.92 -2.17
CA ARG A 187 1.22 -9.75 -3.60
C ARG A 187 0.85 -8.36 -4.11
N ASP A 188 -0.34 -7.89 -3.75
CA ASP A 188 -0.77 -6.54 -4.11
C ASP A 188 0.14 -5.47 -3.47
N TRP A 189 0.57 -5.67 -2.22
CA TRP A 189 1.51 -4.81 -1.54
C TRP A 189 2.87 -4.74 -2.23
N HIS A 190 3.35 -5.82 -2.85
CA HIS A 190 4.59 -5.78 -3.59
C HIS A 190 4.51 -4.76 -4.75
N ASN A 191 3.40 -4.78 -5.51
CA ASN A 191 3.19 -3.83 -6.61
C ASN A 191 3.10 -2.38 -6.10
N ILE A 192 2.38 -2.16 -5.00
CA ILE A 192 2.26 -0.84 -4.36
C ILE A 192 3.62 -0.37 -3.82
N SER A 193 4.40 -1.28 -3.22
CA SER A 193 5.73 -0.97 -2.68
C SER A 193 6.70 -0.55 -3.79
N VAL A 194 6.69 -1.26 -4.93
CA VAL A 194 7.48 -0.86 -6.11
C VAL A 194 7.10 0.54 -6.58
N LEU A 195 5.80 0.83 -6.71
CA LEU A 195 5.33 2.17 -7.08
C LEU A 195 5.77 3.22 -6.06
N ASN A 196 5.68 2.93 -4.76
CA ASN A 196 6.10 3.83 -3.70
C ASN A 196 7.62 4.12 -3.74
N VAL A 197 8.45 3.11 -4.02
CA VAL A 197 9.90 3.29 -4.20
C VAL A 197 10.20 4.22 -5.38
N VAL A 198 9.50 4.06 -6.51
CA VAL A 198 9.65 4.95 -7.67
C VAL A 198 9.27 6.40 -7.31
N VAL A 199 8.15 6.60 -6.62
CA VAL A 199 7.72 7.92 -6.14
C VAL A 199 8.75 8.52 -5.17
N LEU A 200 9.31 7.72 -4.26
CA LEU A 200 10.31 8.16 -3.29
C LEU A 200 11.60 8.64 -4.00
N VAL A 201 12.09 7.90 -5.00
CA VAL A 201 13.25 8.33 -5.81
C VAL A 201 12.97 9.65 -6.53
N PHE A 202 11.78 9.79 -7.11
CA PHE A 202 11.37 11.02 -7.78
C PHE A 202 11.30 12.21 -6.82
N LEU A 203 10.74 12.03 -5.62
CA LEU A 203 10.66 13.05 -4.58
C LEU A 203 12.06 13.48 -4.07
N ILE A 204 12.99 12.53 -3.92
CA ILE A 204 14.39 12.85 -3.58
C ILE A 204 15.03 13.69 -4.70
N GLY A 205 14.78 13.36 -5.96
CA GLY A 205 15.22 14.15 -7.12
C GLY A 205 14.72 15.60 -7.03
N ILE A 206 13.41 15.79 -6.85
CA ILE A 206 12.81 17.12 -6.69
C ILE A 206 13.40 17.86 -5.48
N TYR A 207 13.55 17.17 -4.34
CA TYR A 207 14.11 17.74 -3.12
C TYR A 207 15.55 18.24 -3.32
N SER A 208 16.37 17.49 -4.06
CA SER A 208 17.74 17.90 -4.40
C SER A 208 17.77 19.18 -5.26
N ILE A 209 16.89 19.27 -6.26
CA ILE A 209 16.76 20.45 -7.13
C ILE A 209 16.26 21.66 -6.33
N ALA A 210 15.26 21.45 -5.46
CA ALA A 210 14.73 22.49 -4.59
C ALA A 210 15.80 23.01 -3.61
N CYS A 211 16.64 22.13 -3.06
CA CYS A 211 17.77 22.53 -2.23
C CYS A 211 18.81 23.33 -3.02
N CYS A 212 19.12 22.92 -4.26
CA CYS A 212 20.01 23.68 -5.15
C CYS A 212 19.46 25.06 -5.47
N ALA A 213 18.16 25.15 -5.80
CA ALA A 213 17.47 26.41 -6.05
C ALA A 213 17.48 27.32 -4.80
N PHE A 214 17.22 26.76 -3.62
CA PHE A 214 17.29 27.51 -2.35
C PHE A 214 18.68 28.08 -2.09
N ARG A 215 19.72 27.25 -2.25
CA ARG A 215 21.11 27.67 -2.06
C ARG A 215 21.49 28.77 -3.04
N ASN A 216 21.02 28.69 -4.29
CA ASN A 216 21.26 29.73 -5.29
C ASN A 216 20.54 31.03 -4.93
N ALA A 217 19.26 30.97 -4.57
CA ALA A 217 18.48 32.15 -4.15
C ALA A 217 19.09 32.83 -2.91
N ARG A 218 19.56 32.06 -1.93
CA ARG A 218 20.29 32.60 -0.76
C ARG A 218 21.59 33.28 -1.14
N ARG A 219 22.38 32.72 -2.06
CA ARG A 219 23.62 33.34 -2.55
C ARG A 219 23.36 34.67 -3.26
N ALA A 220 22.33 34.71 -4.12
CA ALA A 220 21.94 35.95 -4.80
C ALA A 220 21.58 37.08 -3.82
N GLN A 221 20.95 36.76 -2.69
CA GLN A 221 20.65 37.72 -1.62
C GLN A 221 21.89 38.16 -0.84
N THR A 222 22.87 37.27 -0.61
CA THR A 222 24.09 37.62 0.11
C THR A 222 25.08 38.41 -0.73
N ASP A 223 25.17 38.14 -2.04
CA ASP A 223 26.10 38.83 -2.95
C ASP A 223 25.58 40.21 -3.40
N TYR A 224 24.27 40.42 -3.41
CA TYR A 224 23.65 41.72 -3.70
C TYR A 224 22.76 42.17 -2.54
N PRO A 225 23.35 42.66 -1.42
CA PRO A 225 22.56 43.37 -0.43
C PRO A 225 21.88 44.55 -1.13
N HIS A 226 20.55 44.66 -0.99
CA HIS A 226 19.77 45.76 -1.54
C HIS A 226 20.52 47.09 -1.39
N GLY A 227 20.75 47.73 -2.53
CA GLY A 227 21.80 48.71 -2.72
C GLY A 227 21.75 49.90 -1.77
N HIS A 228 22.94 50.36 -1.41
CA HIS A 228 23.12 51.80 -1.32
C HIS A 228 22.96 52.34 -2.75
N ASN A 229 21.84 53.02 -3.03
CA ASN A 229 21.71 53.86 -4.22
C ASN A 229 22.72 55.01 -4.14
N ARG A 230 23.99 54.75 -4.41
CA ARG A 230 24.94 55.80 -4.78
C ARG A 230 24.73 56.07 -6.26
N MET A 231 23.71 56.87 -6.57
CA MET A 231 23.85 57.79 -7.69
C MET A 231 25.05 58.67 -7.34
N THR A 232 26.22 58.35 -7.87
CA THR A 232 27.32 59.31 -7.94
C THR A 232 26.83 60.43 -8.83
N LYS A 233 26.28 61.50 -8.22
CA LYS A 233 26.20 62.78 -8.90
C LYS A 233 27.63 63.16 -9.24
N VAL A 234 28.04 62.88 -10.47
CA VAL A 234 29.17 63.53 -11.10
C VAL A 234 28.84 65.02 -11.07
N LYS A 235 29.43 65.74 -10.12
CA LYS A 235 29.47 67.20 -10.17
C LYS A 235 30.50 67.55 -11.24
N PRO A 236 30.12 68.12 -12.40
CA PRO A 236 31.10 68.72 -13.27
C PRO A 236 31.71 69.91 -12.51
N ARG A 237 33.00 69.80 -12.21
CA ARG A 237 33.81 70.89 -11.67
C ARG A 237 34.14 71.82 -12.83
N TRP A 238 33.32 72.84 -13.03
CA TRP A 238 33.63 73.96 -13.90
C TRP A 238 34.59 74.89 -13.16
N ASP A 239 35.89 74.61 -13.27
CA ASP A 239 36.90 75.61 -12.93
C ASP A 239 37.10 76.49 -14.17
N TYR A 240 36.42 77.64 -14.17
CA TYR A 240 36.75 78.79 -15.01
C TYR A 240 37.98 79.46 -14.41
N TYR A 241 39.08 79.58 -15.16
CA TYR A 241 40.01 80.69 -15.00
C TYR A 241 40.54 81.11 -16.37
N TRP A 242 40.34 82.40 -16.59
CA TRP A 242 40.68 83.35 -17.66
C TRP A 242 42.18 83.48 -17.93
#